data_AF-A0AAD8WRV2-F1
#
_entry.id   AF-A0AAD8WRV2-F1
#
_cell.length_a   1.000
_cell.length_b   1.000
_cell.length_c   1.000
_cell.angle_alpha   90.00
_cell.angle_beta   90.00
_cell.angle_gamma   90.00
#
_symmetry.space_group_name_H-M   'P 1'
#
loop_
_entity.id
_entity.type
_entity.pdbx_description
1 polymer ?
#
loop_
_entity_poly.entity_id
_entity_poly.type
_entity_poly.pdbx_seq_one_letter_code
_entity_poly.pdbx_strand_id
1 'polypeptide(L)'
;MEIAMVAIRPLLSKLGDLLAGEFTLEKHVRKGIESLITELTLMHAALHKVAKLPPEQLDEGVKIWAGNVKELSCQMEDIVDAFLVHAEDGGKPATNQSRVEVDQYM
;
A
#
# COMPACT_ATOMS: atom_id res chain seq x y z
N MET A 1 -2.50 -20.07 -1.00
CA MET A 1 -1.29 -19.22 -1.12
C MET A 1 -1.36 -18.29 -2.31
N GLU A 2 -1.91 -18.72 -3.45
CA GLU A 2 -2.20 -17.86 -4.62
C GLU A 2 -2.79 -16.49 -4.26
N ILE A 3 -3.73 -16.43 -3.31
CA ILE A 3 -4.37 -15.17 -2.90
C ILE A 3 -3.35 -14.16 -2.30
N ALA A 4 -2.33 -14.62 -1.57
CA ALA A 4 -1.28 -13.74 -1.03
C ALA A 4 -0.39 -13.18 -2.15
N MET A 5 -0.07 -14.00 -3.16
CA MET A 5 0.69 -13.55 -4.33
C MET A 5 -0.09 -12.53 -5.16
N VAL A 6 -1.41 -12.72 -5.26
CA VAL A 6 -2.30 -11.76 -5.95
C VAL A 6 -2.31 -10.41 -5.24
N ALA A 7 -2.26 -10.36 -3.92
CA ALA A 7 -2.24 -9.10 -3.16
C ALA A 7 -0.92 -8.32 -3.29
N ILE A 8 0.23 -9.01 -3.38
CA ILE A 8 1.54 -8.32 -3.45
C ILE A 8 1.76 -7.63 -4.80
N ARG A 9 1.23 -8.19 -5.91
CA ARG A 9 1.53 -7.70 -7.27
C ARG A 9 1.04 -6.27 -7.54
N PRO A 10 -0.23 -5.90 -7.25
CA PRO A 10 -0.70 -4.53 -7.41
C PRO A 10 0.11 -3.54 -6.58
N LEU A 11 0.41 -3.90 -5.33
CA LEU A 11 1.20 -3.08 -4.42
C LEU A 11 2.61 -2.82 -4.96
N LEU A 12 3.30 -3.84 -5.45
CA LEU A 12 4.63 -3.68 -6.08
C LEU A 12 4.59 -2.72 -7.28
N SER A 13 3.54 -2.78 -8.10
CA SER A 13 3.37 -1.84 -9.23
C SER A 13 3.22 -0.41 -8.73
N LYS A 14 2.30 -0.16 -7.80
CA LYS A 14 2.01 1.17 -7.25
C LYS A 14 3.24 1.79 -6.58
N LEU A 15 4.01 1.00 -5.82
CA LEU A 15 5.26 1.46 -5.22
C LEU A 15 6.34 1.80 -6.26
N GLY A 16 6.42 1.01 -7.33
CA GLY A 16 7.30 1.31 -8.47
C GLY A 16 6.92 2.62 -9.17
N ASP A 17 5.63 2.83 -9.38
CA ASP A 17 5.09 4.05 -9.98
C ASP A 17 5.36 5.28 -9.08
N LEU A 18 5.25 5.13 -7.75
CA LEU A 18 5.62 6.18 -6.79
C LEU A 18 7.12 6.55 -6.86
N LEU A 19 8.01 5.58 -7.10
CA LEU A 19 9.44 5.85 -7.24
C LEU A 19 9.77 6.51 -8.58
N ALA A 20 9.10 6.11 -9.65
CA ALA A 20 9.31 6.60 -11.02
C ALA A 20 8.58 7.92 -11.32
N GLY A 21 7.51 8.21 -10.57
CA GLY A 21 6.59 9.31 -10.82
C GLY A 21 7.09 10.68 -10.39
N GLU A 22 6.26 11.69 -10.67
CA GLU A 22 6.55 13.12 -10.48
C GLU A 22 6.43 13.59 -9.01
N PHE A 23 6.03 12.71 -8.09
CA PHE A 23 5.90 13.05 -6.69
C PHE A 23 7.25 13.42 -6.08
N THR A 24 7.32 14.61 -5.48
CA THR A 24 8.49 15.03 -4.72
C THR A 24 8.46 14.35 -3.35
N LEU A 25 8.94 13.11 -3.31
CA LEU A 25 9.07 12.34 -2.08
C LEU A 25 10.34 12.76 -1.33
N GLU A 26 10.21 12.93 -0.01
CA GLU A 26 11.38 13.11 0.83
C GLU A 26 12.34 11.93 0.71
N LYS A 27 13.65 12.19 0.80
CA LYS A 27 14.70 11.17 0.63
C LYS A 27 14.50 9.96 1.54
N HIS A 28 14.01 10.16 2.75
CA HIS A 28 13.77 9.08 3.70
C HIS A 28 12.56 8.21 3.27
N VAL A 29 11.50 8.83 2.75
CA VAL A 29 10.31 8.13 2.21
C VAL A 29 10.70 7.29 0.99
N ARG A 30 11.48 7.87 0.05
CA ARG A 30 11.97 7.16 -1.13
C ARG A 30 12.74 5.89 -0.76
N LYS A 31 13.68 6.00 0.19
CA LYS A 31 14.42 4.84 0.72
C LYS A 31 13.50 3.80 1.36
N GLY A 32 12.48 4.25 2.10
CA GLY A 32 11.47 3.36 2.68
C GLY A 32 10.75 2.55 1.60
N ILE A 33 10.32 3.20 0.52
CA ILE A 33 9.65 2.53 -0.60
C ILE A 33 10.59 1.54 -1.30
N GLU A 34 11.86 1.89 -1.55
CA GLU A 34 12.87 0.99 -2.13
C GLU A 34 13.08 -0.28 -1.28
N SER A 35 13.19 -0.11 0.05
CA SER A 35 13.27 -1.25 0.97
C SER A 35 12.00 -2.12 0.89
N LEU A 36 10.82 -1.49 0.89
CA LEU A 36 9.54 -2.21 0.84
C LEU A 36 9.38 -3.01 -0.46
N ILE A 37 9.76 -2.44 -1.61
CA ILE A 37 9.77 -3.17 -2.90
C ILE A 37 10.68 -4.40 -2.81
N THR A 38 11.86 -4.24 -2.22
CA THR A 38 12.83 -5.34 -2.05
C THR A 38 12.23 -6.45 -1.17
N GLU A 39 11.68 -6.10 -0.01
CA GLU A 39 11.07 -7.03 0.94
C GLU A 39 9.86 -7.76 0.33
N LEU A 40 8.94 -7.03 -0.30
CA LEU A 40 7.75 -7.60 -0.95
C LEU A 40 8.13 -8.52 -2.13
N THR A 41 9.17 -8.18 -2.88
CA THR A 41 9.70 -9.05 -3.94
C THR A 41 10.22 -10.36 -3.37
N LEU A 42 10.95 -10.31 -2.25
CA LEU A 42 11.42 -11.51 -1.55
C LEU A 42 10.25 -12.35 -1.02
N MET A 43 9.24 -11.73 -0.42
CA MET A 43 8.05 -12.43 0.07
C MET A 43 7.25 -13.08 -1.07
N HIS A 44 7.06 -12.38 -2.19
CA HIS A 44 6.39 -12.93 -3.37
C HIS A 44 7.14 -14.14 -3.93
N ALA A 45 8.48 -14.08 -4.01
CA ALA A 45 9.30 -15.21 -4.44
C ALA A 45 9.22 -16.41 -3.47
N ALA A 46 9.21 -16.14 -2.16
CA ALA A 46 9.03 -17.17 -1.14
C ALA A 46 7.65 -17.83 -1.26
N LEU A 47 6.58 -17.05 -1.31
CA LEU A 47 5.21 -17.54 -1.51
C LEU A 47 5.07 -18.37 -2.77
N HIS A 48 5.69 -17.97 -3.88
CA HIS A 48 5.69 -18.74 -5.12
C HIS A 48 6.38 -20.10 -4.98
N LYS A 49 7.44 -20.23 -4.17
CA LYS A 49 8.05 -21.53 -3.89
C LYS A 49 7.12 -22.40 -3.04
N VAL A 50 6.50 -21.81 -2.02
CA VAL A 50 5.60 -22.54 -1.11
C VAL A 50 4.32 -22.98 -1.82
N ALA A 51 3.78 -22.18 -2.75
CA ALA A 51 2.59 -22.50 -3.53
C ALA A 51 2.75 -23.74 -4.43
N LYS A 52 3.98 -24.16 -4.74
CA LYS A 52 4.28 -25.36 -5.52
C LYS A 52 4.22 -26.66 -4.70
N LEU A 53 4.15 -26.56 -3.38
CA LEU A 53 4.05 -27.72 -2.49
C LEU A 53 2.58 -28.14 -2.32
N PRO A 54 2.29 -29.45 -2.23
CA PRO A 54 0.95 -29.93 -1.90
C PRO A 54 0.46 -29.38 -0.55
N PRO A 55 -0.82 -29.00 -0.41
CA PRO A 55 -1.40 -28.46 0.84
C PRO A 55 -1.17 -29.32 2.09
N GLU A 56 -1.07 -30.63 1.90
CA GLU A 56 -0.85 -31.63 2.95
C GLU A 56 0.59 -31.62 3.47
N GLN A 57 1.54 -31.09 2.70
CA GLN A 57 2.97 -30.98 3.07
C GLN A 57 3.30 -29.62 3.71
N LEU A 58 2.33 -28.71 3.76
CA LEU A 58 2.53 -27.37 4.28
C LEU A 58 2.25 -27.35 5.78
N ASP A 59 3.30 -27.06 6.54
CA ASP A 59 3.21 -26.80 7.97
C ASP A 59 2.22 -25.67 8.29
N GLU A 60 1.55 -25.77 9.43
CA GLU A 60 0.53 -24.81 9.85
C GLU A 60 1.09 -23.39 9.97
N GLY A 61 2.33 -23.24 10.47
CA GLY A 61 3.00 -21.95 10.56
C GLY A 61 3.19 -21.29 9.19
N VAL A 62 3.40 -22.08 8.14
CA VAL A 62 3.55 -21.57 6.76
C VAL A 62 2.21 -21.08 6.20
N LYS A 63 1.11 -21.76 6.53
CA LYS A 63 -0.25 -21.32 6.15
C LYS A 63 -0.62 -20.01 6.84
N ILE A 64 -0.37 -19.91 8.15
CA ILE A 64 -0.59 -18.69 8.93
C ILE A 64 0.27 -17.54 8.39
N TRP A 65 1.56 -17.78 8.16
CA TRP A 65 2.46 -16.78 7.59
C TRP A 65 1.95 -16.26 6.24
N ALA A 66 1.54 -17.15 5.32
CA ALA A 66 1.00 -16.74 4.03
C ALA A 66 -0.30 -15.92 4.17
N GLY A 67 -1.14 -16.23 5.15
CA GLY A 67 -2.32 -15.43 5.50
C GLY A 67 -1.95 -14.02 5.97
N ASN A 68 -0.99 -13.92 6.89
CA ASN A 68 -0.52 -12.63 7.40
C ASN A 68 0.10 -11.77 6.29
N VAL A 69 0.91 -12.36 5.41
CA VAL A 69 1.50 -11.64 4.28
C VAL A 69 0.41 -11.08 3.35
N LYS A 70 -0.66 -11.84 3.09
CA LYS A 70 -1.80 -11.35 2.32
C LYS A 70 -2.44 -10.14 3.00
N GLU A 71 -2.81 -10.27 4.27
CA GLU A 71 -3.51 -9.22 5.01
C GLU A 71 -2.69 -7.93 5.07
N LEU A 72 -1.40 -8.03 5.41
CA LEU A 72 -0.48 -6.89 5.45
C LEU A 72 -0.32 -6.24 4.08
N SER A 73 -0.25 -7.03 3.01
CA SER A 73 -0.15 -6.48 1.64
C SER A 73 -1.40 -5.68 1.26
N CYS A 74 -2.60 -6.17 1.62
CA CYS A 74 -3.85 -5.45 1.38
C CYS A 74 -3.94 -4.15 2.18
N GLN A 75 -3.61 -4.18 3.48
CA GLN A 75 -3.60 -2.97 4.32
C GLN A 75 -2.62 -1.93 3.78
N MET A 76 -1.46 -2.36 3.30
CA MET A 76 -0.47 -1.46 2.73
C MET A 76 -0.91 -0.89 1.39
N GLU A 77 -1.59 -1.68 0.55
CA GLU A 77 -2.22 -1.21 -0.69
C GLU A 77 -3.24 -0.11 -0.42
N ASP A 78 -4.12 -0.29 0.58
CA ASP A 78 -5.11 0.72 0.97
C ASP A 78 -4.44 2.05 1.40
N ILE A 79 -3.33 1.98 2.13
CA ILE A 79 -2.57 3.16 2.56
C ILE A 79 -1.93 3.87 1.35
N VAL A 80 -1.36 3.11 0.42
CA VAL A 80 -0.75 3.66 -0.80
C VAL A 80 -1.82 4.31 -1.69
N ASP A 81 -2.98 3.68 -1.83
CA ASP A 81 -4.11 4.22 -2.59
C ASP A 81 -4.63 5.50 -1.96
N ALA A 82 -4.78 5.53 -0.65
CA ALA A 82 -5.15 6.76 0.06
C ALA A 82 -4.13 7.87 -0.21
N PHE A 83 -2.82 7.59 -0.13
CA PHE A 83 -1.78 8.56 -0.42
C PHE A 83 -1.87 9.12 -1.84
N LEU A 84 -2.06 8.25 -2.84
CA LEU A 84 -2.19 8.64 -4.25
C LEU A 84 -3.41 9.54 -4.48
N VAL A 85 -4.57 9.18 -3.91
CA VAL A 85 -5.80 10.00 -4.03
C VAL A 85 -5.58 11.41 -3.48
N HIS A 86 -4.95 11.55 -2.31
CA HIS A 86 -4.67 12.87 -1.72
C HIS A 86 -3.67 13.69 -2.55
N ALA A 87 -2.76 13.02 -3.24
CA ALA A 87 -1.75 13.67 -4.05
C ALA A 87 -2.32 14.13 -5.41
N GLU A 88 -3.29 13.40 -5.97
CA GLU A 88 -4.02 13.76 -7.19
C GLU A 88 -5.03 14.90 -6.97
N ASP A 89 -5.64 15.01 -5.78
CA ASP A 89 -6.65 16.05 -5.47
C ASP A 89 -6.05 17.46 -5.25
N GLY A 90 -4.75 17.61 -5.53
CA GLY A 90 -4.13 18.91 -5.83
C GLY A 90 -4.10 19.89 -4.67
N GLY A 91 -3.98 19.42 -3.43
CA GLY A 91 -3.71 20.26 -2.26
C GLY A 91 -4.61 21.51 -2.18
N LYS A 92 -5.90 21.39 -2.51
CA LYS A 92 -6.81 22.52 -2.30
C LYS A 92 -6.98 22.71 -0.80
N PRO A 93 -6.52 23.84 -0.21
CA PRO A 93 -6.89 24.13 1.16
C PRO A 93 -8.41 24.24 1.15
N ALA A 94 -9.07 23.56 2.10
CA ALA A 94 -10.48 23.77 2.36
C ALA A 94 -10.67 25.26 2.61
N THR A 95 -11.16 25.97 1.59
CA THR A 95 -11.54 27.38 1.71
C THR A 95 -12.80 27.39 2.53
N ASN A 96 -12.63 27.63 3.82
CA ASN A 96 -13.66 28.04 4.74
C ASN A 96 -14.18 29.42 4.30
N GLN A 97 -15.00 29.42 3.25
CA GLN A 97 -15.95 30.49 2.97
C GLN A 97 -17.08 30.41 4.00
N SER A 98 -16.90 31.15 5.09
CA SER A 98 -18.01 31.64 5.88
C SER A 98 -17.72 33.08 6.30
N ARG A 99 -17.85 34.00 5.34
CA ARG A 99 -18.34 35.35 5.61
C ARG A 99 -19.78 35.41 5.13
N VAL A 100 -20.71 35.39 6.08
CA VAL A 100 -21.96 36.14 5.97
C VAL A 100 -22.11 36.89 7.28
N GLU A 101 -21.80 38.19 7.24
CA GLU A 101 -22.25 39.16 8.22
C GLU A 101 -23.77 39.27 8.07
N VAL A 102 -24.53 39.01 9.14
CA VAL A 102 -25.80 39.71 9.41
C VAL A 102 -25.96 39.81 10.93
N ASP A 103 -25.68 41.00 11.47
CA ASP A 103 -26.33 41.48 12.69
C ASP A 103 -27.84 41.31 12.53
N GLN A 104 -28.49 40.55 13.43
CA GLN A 104 -29.81 40.86 14.00
C GLN A 104 -30.31 39.64 14.81
N TYR A 105 -30.22 39.68 16.15
CA TYR A 105 -31.33 39.41 17.08
C TYR A 105 -30.87 39.55 18.54
N MET A 106 -31.36 40.63 19.17
CA MET A 106 -31.43 40.95 20.62
C MET A 106 -30.13 41.28 21.37
#